data_AF-A0A7S8F3G4-F1
#
_entry.id   AF-A0A7S8F3G4-F1
#
_cell.length_a   1.000
_cell.length_b   1.000
_cell.length_c   1.000
_cell.angle_alpha   90.00
_cell.angle_beta   90.00
_cell.angle_gamma   90.00
#
_symmetry.space_group_name_H-M   'P 1'
#
loop_
_entity.id
_entity.type
_entity.pdbx_description
1 polymer ?
#
loop_
_entity_poly.entity_id
_entity_poly.type
_entity_poly.pdbx_seq_one_letter_code
_entity_poly.pdbx_strand_id
1 'polypeptide(L)'
;MEIRRLDLDVAIYRDRVQVTDRVTGKFVDQRADYPFSSATNIIAEPRFLEDTLVKAIRQMLEGGFSLRHPIAHVIASELPLSPTQKMQVETCLREAGMGEIVFDL
;
A
#
# COMPACT_ATOMS: atom_id res chain seq x y z
N MET A 1 20.54 -16.68 -6.59
CA MET A 1 19.27 -15.99 -6.28
C MET A 1 19.60 -14.89 -5.30
N GLU A 2 19.58 -13.63 -5.74
CA GLU A 2 19.83 -12.50 -4.85
C GLU A 2 18.55 -12.21 -4.07
N ILE A 3 18.62 -12.32 -2.74
CA ILE A 3 17.52 -11.97 -1.87
C ILE A 3 17.58 -10.44 -1.67
N ARG A 4 16.55 -9.74 -2.13
CA ARG A 4 16.43 -8.27 -1.99
C ARG A 4 15.32 -7.89 -1.02
N ARG A 5 15.46 -6.72 -0.39
CA ARG A 5 14.42 -6.09 0.42
C ARG A 5 13.22 -5.77 -0.48
N LEU A 6 12.00 -5.93 0.05
CA LEU A 6 10.80 -5.43 -0.61
C LEU A 6 10.70 -3.91 -0.36
N ASP A 7 10.69 -3.13 -1.43
CA ASP A 7 10.68 -1.66 -1.41
C ASP A 7 9.61 -1.17 -2.39
N LEU A 8 8.51 -0.67 -1.84
CA LEU A 8 7.27 -0.43 -2.57
C LEU A 8 6.88 1.04 -2.57
N ASP A 9 6.56 1.59 -3.74
CA ASP A 9 5.70 2.75 -3.86
C ASP A 9 4.24 2.34 -3.77
N VAL A 10 3.46 3.09 -2.99
CA VAL A 10 2.03 2.87 -2.75
C VAL A 10 1.27 4.17 -3.04
N ALA A 11 0.32 4.09 -3.97
CA ALA A 11 -0.59 5.18 -4.30
C ALA A 11 -2.04 4.76 -4.02
N ILE A 12 -2.78 5.61 -3.31
CA ILE A 12 -4.14 5.31 -2.83
C ILE A 12 -5.16 6.19 -3.54
N TYR A 13 -6.12 5.57 -4.22
CA TYR A 13 -7.21 6.26 -4.91
C TYR A 13 -8.55 5.82 -4.31
N ARG A 14 -9.67 6.42 -4.72
CA ARG A 14 -10.98 6.08 -4.16
C ARG A 14 -11.38 4.60 -4.30
N ASP A 15 -11.03 3.97 -5.42
CA ASP A 15 -11.51 2.63 -5.80
C ASP A 15 -10.39 1.60 -5.99
N ARG A 16 -9.14 1.98 -5.69
CA ARG A 16 -7.96 1.13 -5.99
C ARG A 16 -6.74 1.57 -5.18
N VAL A 17 -5.79 0.65 -5.12
CA VAL A 17 -4.42 0.93 -4.71
C VAL A 17 -3.49 0.49 -5.82
N GLN A 18 -2.53 1.36 -6.14
CA GLN A 18 -1.45 1.03 -7.05
C GLN A 18 -0.18 0.81 -6.24
N VAL A 19 0.53 -0.27 -6.54
CA VAL A 19 1.78 -0.63 -5.89
C VAL A 19 2.84 -0.80 -6.97
N THR A 20 4.04 -0.28 -6.73
CA THR A 20 5.21 -0.47 -7.61
C THR A 20 6.40 -0.93 -6.80
N ASP A 21 7.05 -2.03 -7.19
CA ASP A 21 8.36 -2.40 -6.62
C ASP A 21 9.43 -1.53 -7.27
N ARG A 22 10.10 -0.69 -6.46
CA ARG A 22 11.12 0.26 -6.92
C ARG A 22 12.35 -0.42 -7.53
N VAL A 23 12.63 -1.66 -7.15
CA VAL A 23 13.81 -2.39 -7.60
C VAL A 23 13.55 -3.06 -8.95
N THR A 24 12.34 -3.59 -9.17
CA THR A 24 12.00 -4.32 -10.40
C THR A 24 11.22 -3.51 -11.41
N GLY A 25 10.56 -2.44 -10.98
CA GLY A 25 9.51 -1.78 -11.74
C GLY A 25 8.24 -2.61 -11.88
N LYS A 26 8.09 -3.74 -11.15
CA LYS A 26 6.85 -4.52 -11.16
C LYS A 26 5.73 -3.64 -10.62
N PHE A 27 4.62 -3.61 -11.34
CA PHE A 27 3.48 -2.75 -11.08
C PHE A 27 2.21 -3.59 -10.90
N VAL A 28 1.41 -3.23 -9.90
CA VAL A 28 0.09 -3.83 -9.63
C VAL A 28 -0.91 -2.70 -9.45
N ASP A 29 -1.97 -2.69 -10.26
CA ASP A 29 -3.16 -1.87 -10.05
C ASP A 29 -4.27 -2.75 -9.48
N GLN A 30 -4.48 -2.67 -8.17
CA GLN A 30 -5.47 -3.47 -7.46
C GLN A 30 -6.72 -2.64 -7.17
N ARG A 31 -7.83 -2.97 -7.84
CA ARG A 31 -9.14 -2.40 -7.52
C ARG A 31 -9.66 -2.96 -6.20
N ALA A 32 -10.40 -2.14 -5.47
CA ALA A 32 -11.07 -2.56 -4.25
C ALA A 32 -12.31 -3.41 -4.60
N ASP A 33 -12.43 -4.58 -3.96
CA ASP A 33 -13.64 -5.40 -4.10
C ASP A 33 -14.83 -4.79 -3.35
N TYR A 34 -14.54 -4.05 -2.28
CA TYR A 34 -15.51 -3.29 -1.49
C TYR A 34 -15.01 -1.85 -1.35
N PRO A 35 -15.88 -0.84 -1.44
CA PRO A 35 -15.48 0.55 -1.30
C PRO A 35 -14.86 0.82 0.07
N PHE A 36 -13.60 1.25 0.11
CA PHE A 36 -12.96 1.72 1.34
C PHE A 36 -13.04 3.25 1.50
N SER A 37 -13.48 3.97 0.46
CA SER A 37 -13.62 5.42 0.44
C SER A 37 -15.08 5.86 0.39
N SER A 38 -15.31 7.15 0.64
CA SER A 38 -16.59 7.83 0.47
C SER A 38 -16.41 9.12 -0.34
N ALA A 39 -17.50 9.87 -0.57
CA ALA A 39 -17.45 11.12 -1.33
C ALA A 39 -16.50 12.17 -0.74
N THR A 40 -16.30 12.17 0.58
CA THR A 40 -15.52 13.17 1.33
C THR A 40 -14.29 12.60 2.03
N ASN A 41 -14.10 11.28 2.01
CA ASN A 41 -13.05 10.62 2.77
C ASN A 41 -12.42 9.49 1.96
N ILE A 42 -11.10 9.56 1.71
CA ILE A 42 -10.36 8.49 1.01
C ILE A 42 -10.34 7.19 1.80
N ILE A 43 -10.45 7.24 3.13
CA ILE A 43 -10.39 6.09 4.03
C ILE A 43 -11.58 6.16 4.99
N ALA A 44 -12.75 5.76 4.48
CA ALA A 44 -13.98 5.63 5.24
C ALA A 44 -14.05 4.26 5.95
N GLU A 45 -13.59 3.20 5.30
CA GLU A 45 -13.60 1.82 5.82
C GLU A 45 -12.19 1.21 5.74
N PRO A 46 -11.35 1.41 6.78
CA PRO A 46 -9.93 1.00 6.76
C PRO A 46 -9.71 -0.48 6.50
N ARG A 47 -10.63 -1.34 6.95
CA ARG A 47 -10.54 -2.79 6.74
C ARG A 47 -10.59 -3.18 5.26
N PHE A 48 -11.38 -2.48 4.45
CA PHE A 48 -11.43 -2.74 3.01
C PHE A 48 -10.19 -2.18 2.28
N LEU A 49 -9.56 -1.13 2.83
CA LEU A 49 -8.27 -0.66 2.35
C LEU A 49 -7.17 -1.69 2.65
N GLU A 50 -7.12 -2.22 3.87
CA GLU A 50 -6.20 -3.29 4.28
C GLU A 50 -6.33 -4.51 3.36
N ASP A 51 -7.54 -5.02 3.13
CA ASP A 51 -7.78 -6.15 2.23
C ASP A 51 -7.27 -5.88 0.81
N THR A 52 -7.45 -4.65 0.32
CA THR A 52 -6.98 -4.21 -1.00
C THR A 52 -5.45 -4.16 -1.05
N LEU A 53 -4.81 -3.60 -0.02
CA LEU A 53 -3.35 -3.54 0.12
C LEU A 53 -2.73 -4.94 0.18
N VAL A 54 -3.29 -5.84 0.99
CA VAL A 54 -2.82 -7.22 1.11
C VAL A 54 -2.87 -7.94 -0.23
N LYS A 55 -3.95 -7.76 -1.01
CA LYS A 55 -4.07 -8.35 -2.35
C LYS A 55 -3.04 -7.79 -3.32
N ALA A 56 -2.82 -6.47 -3.30
CA ALA A 56 -1.83 -5.82 -4.16
C ALA A 56 -0.40 -6.30 -3.83
N ILE A 57 -0.04 -6.31 -2.53
CA ILE A 57 1.28 -6.74 -2.05
C ILE A 57 1.51 -8.23 -2.34
N ARG A 58 0.51 -9.09 -2.13
CA ARG A 58 0.64 -10.53 -2.46
C ARG A 58 0.94 -10.77 -3.94
N GLN A 59 0.36 -9.97 -4.84
CA GLN A 59 0.71 -10.03 -6.26
C GLN A 59 2.15 -9.59 -6.53
N MET A 60 2.75 -8.75 -5.70
CA MET A 60 4.16 -8.40 -5.82
C MET A 60 5.09 -9.57 -5.48
N LEU A 61 4.69 -10.44 -4.55
CA LEU A 61 5.54 -11.48 -3.95
C LEU A 61 5.86 -12.69 -4.84
N GLU A 62 5.81 -12.55 -6.17
CA GLU A 62 6.29 -13.59 -7.10
C GLU A 62 7.83 -13.58 -7.18
N GLY A 63 8.50 -14.44 -6.39
CA GLY A 63 9.96 -14.60 -6.41
C GLY A 63 10.62 -14.67 -5.03
N GLY A 64 11.94 -14.59 -4.98
CA GLY A 64 12.72 -14.62 -3.74
C GLY A 64 12.91 -13.24 -3.10
N PHE A 65 12.01 -12.82 -2.21
CA PHE A 65 12.11 -11.56 -1.46
C PHE A 65 12.60 -11.78 -0.03
N SER A 66 13.29 -10.79 0.54
CA SER A 66 13.47 -10.65 1.97
C SER A 66 12.31 -9.83 2.55
N LEU A 67 11.51 -10.47 3.40
CA LEU A 67 10.60 -9.76 4.31
C LEU A 67 11.36 -9.19 5.54
N ARG A 68 12.69 -9.16 5.50
CA ARG A 68 13.50 -8.52 6.53
C ARG A 68 13.48 -7.01 6.28
N HIS A 69 12.64 -6.31 7.05
CA HIS A 69 12.42 -4.86 7.01
C HIS A 69 11.77 -4.29 5.75
N PRO A 70 10.69 -4.84 5.16
CA PRO A 70 10.04 -4.25 3.98
C PRO A 70 9.65 -2.76 4.18
N ILE A 71 9.81 -1.94 3.14
CA ILE A 71 9.42 -0.51 3.14
C ILE A 71 8.23 -0.30 2.24
N ALA A 72 7.30 0.55 2.70
CA ALA A 72 6.31 1.18 1.85
C ALA A 72 6.46 2.71 1.87
N HIS A 73 6.62 3.28 0.68
CA HIS A 73 6.56 4.71 0.40
C HIS A 73 5.16 5.07 -0.07
N VAL A 74 4.40 5.78 0.75
CA VAL A 74 3.09 6.32 0.37
C VAL A 74 3.34 7.62 -0.40
N ILE A 75 3.34 7.53 -1.73
CA ILE A 75 3.79 8.61 -2.63
C ILE A 75 2.66 9.46 -3.20
N ALA A 76 1.43 8.97 -3.19
CA ALA A 76 0.30 9.67 -3.77
C ALA A 76 -1.01 9.27 -3.12
N SER A 77 -1.91 10.24 -3.00
CA SER A 77 -3.31 10.03 -2.68
C SER A 77 -4.17 11.00 -3.47
N GLU A 78 -5.34 10.55 -3.93
CA GLU A 78 -6.26 11.41 -4.71
C GLU A 78 -6.66 12.68 -3.94
N LEU A 79 -6.74 12.59 -2.61
CA LEU A 79 -6.90 13.74 -1.72
C LEU A 79 -5.78 13.75 -0.67
N PRO A 80 -5.37 14.93 -0.15
CA PRO A 80 -4.43 15.00 0.95
C PRO A 80 -4.91 14.18 2.15
N LEU A 81 -4.02 13.37 2.71
CA LEU A 81 -4.32 12.58 3.90
C LEU A 81 -4.17 13.44 5.16
N SER A 82 -5.25 13.53 5.92
CA SER A 82 -5.23 14.07 7.29
C SER A 82 -4.36 13.19 8.20
N PRO A 83 -3.91 13.70 9.37
CA PRO A 83 -3.10 12.92 10.31
C PRO A 83 -3.76 11.59 10.72
N THR A 84 -5.06 11.59 10.96
CA THR A 84 -5.83 10.38 11.28
C THR A 84 -5.81 9.37 10.13
N GLN A 85 -5.96 9.84 8.89
CA GLN A 85 -5.89 8.97 7.71
C GLN A 85 -4.48 8.42 7.52
N LYS A 86 -3.42 9.21 7.74
CA LYS A 86 -2.04 8.71 7.71
C LYS A 86 -1.84 7.58 8.72
N MET A 87 -2.35 7.74 9.96
CA MET A 87 -2.30 6.66 10.95
C MET A 87 -3.04 5.41 10.48
N GLN A 88 -4.22 5.55 9.87
CA GLN A 88 -4.96 4.41 9.33
C GLN A 88 -4.20 3.68 8.22
N VAL A 89 -3.62 4.43 7.26
CA VAL A 89 -2.77 3.84 6.21
C VAL A 89 -1.57 3.12 6.82
N GLU A 90 -0.91 3.74 7.80
CA GLU A 90 0.23 3.13 8.47
C GLU A 90 -0.17 1.81 9.15
N THR A 91 -1.30 1.78 9.87
CA THR A 91 -1.83 0.56 10.48
C THR A 91 -2.08 -0.52 9.43
N CYS A 92 -2.79 -0.20 8.34
CA CYS A 92 -3.08 -1.17 7.28
C CYS A 92 -1.80 -1.71 6.62
N LEU A 93 -0.79 -0.86 6.39
CA LEU A 93 0.49 -1.29 5.81
C LEU A 93 1.29 -2.18 6.76
N ARG A 94 1.28 -1.88 8.06
CA ARG A 94 1.91 -2.74 9.08
C ARG A 94 1.21 -4.10 9.16
N GLU A 95 -0.11 -4.12 9.12
CA GLU A 95 -0.91 -5.35 9.10
C GLU A 95 -0.67 -6.16 7.81
N ALA A 96 -0.43 -5.48 6.68
CA ALA A 96 0.00 -6.09 5.43
C ALA A 96 1.48 -6.56 5.43
N GLY A 97 2.21 -6.35 6.53
CA GLY A 97 3.56 -6.87 6.74
C GLY A 97 4.69 -5.88 6.43
N MET A 98 4.40 -4.59 6.23
CA MET A 98 5.43 -3.55 6.07
C MET A 98 6.09 -3.22 7.42
N GLY A 99 7.42 -3.09 7.42
CA GLY A 99 8.19 -2.78 8.63
C GLY A 99 8.47 -1.29 8.78
N GLU A 100 8.65 -0.60 7.66
CA GLU A 100 8.91 0.84 7.57
C GLU A 100 7.91 1.49 6.63
N ILE A 101 7.32 2.61 7.05
CA ILE A 101 6.32 3.36 6.28
C ILE A 101 6.80 4.80 6.20
N VAL A 102 6.95 5.30 4.97
CA VAL A 102 7.38 6.67 4.68
C VAL A 102 6.26 7.37 3.91
N PHE A 103 5.87 8.56 4.33
CA PHE A 103 4.87 9.37 3.63
C PHE A 103 5.57 10.45 2.79
N ASP A 104 5.66 10.21 1.49
CA ASP A 104 6.26 11.09 0.48
C ASP A 104 5.14 11.82 -0.30
N LEU A 105 4.22 12.47 0.43
CA LEU A 105 2.97 13.07 -0.08
C LEU A 105 3.10 14.55 -0.45
#